data_AF-A0A3E2HH48-F1
#
_entry.id   AF-A0A3E2HH48-F1
#
_cell.length_a   1.000
_cell.length_b   1.000
_cell.length_c   1.000
_cell.angle_alpha   90.00
_cell.angle_beta   90.00
_cell.angle_gamma   90.00
#
_symmetry.space_group_name_H-M   'P 1'
#
loop_
_entity.id
_entity.type
_entity.pdbx_description
1 polymer ?
#
loop_
_entity_poly.entity_id
_entity_poly.type
_entity_poly.pdbx_seq_one_letter_code
_entity_poly.pdbx_strand_id
1 'polypeptide(L)'
;MAARLLLRRQIAAGAIFTSVALLPKSTMHAEAPEGSNSRKPIYDDYESLPPSSTTPDSPSNAHSEKPAKPSSPTPTDRLAVHIGKARLFLYAHIAAAETKVNEAMDSALDMESSFTSTIASLAPSPQSGEKLMPGALYVLVAAMAGSIVTRNRNIMLRVAMPLAVGIGAGWAILPVTTRNVGDLVWKYEERFPVIASGHIRTRESIEKAWWTAKAHSQHTIQIVDSKIGEGRQTIESWVKKGK
;
A
#
# COMPACT_ATOMS: atom_id res chain seq x y z
N MET A 1 -35.22 -34.37 23.24
CA MET A 1 -35.90 -33.07 23.05
C MET A 1 -34.87 -31.98 23.34
N ALA A 2 -33.95 -31.69 22.43
CA ALA A 2 -34.07 -30.87 21.22
C ALA A 2 -33.74 -29.39 21.47
N ALA A 3 -32.94 -28.86 20.54
CA ALA A 3 -32.68 -27.46 20.20
C ALA A 3 -31.49 -26.75 20.87
N ARG A 4 -30.57 -26.10 20.15
CA ARG A 4 -30.22 -26.03 18.72
C ARG A 4 -28.89 -25.25 18.67
N LEU A 5 -27.99 -25.66 17.79
CA LEU A 5 -26.78 -24.91 17.42
C LEU A 5 -27.12 -23.46 17.03
N LEU A 6 -26.47 -22.48 17.65
CA LEU A 6 -26.35 -21.13 17.08
C LEU A 6 -24.87 -20.77 16.90
N LEU A 7 -24.48 -21.06 15.66
CA LEU A 7 -23.37 -20.54 14.87
C LEU A 7 -23.12 -19.05 15.16
N ARG A 8 -22.00 -18.72 15.80
CA ARG A 8 -21.55 -17.33 15.94
C ARG A 8 -20.03 -17.23 15.99
N ARG A 9 -19.40 -16.95 14.84
CA ARG A 9 -18.14 -16.19 14.75
C ARG A 9 -17.83 -15.79 13.30
N GLN A 10 -18.16 -14.55 12.96
CA GLN A 10 -17.24 -13.49 12.55
C GLN A 10 -16.60 -13.71 11.17
N ILE A 11 -17.28 -13.22 10.14
CA ILE A 11 -16.67 -12.86 8.85
C ILE A 11 -16.00 -11.50 9.06
N ALA A 12 -14.72 -11.45 8.70
CA ALA A 12 -13.88 -10.28 8.76
C ALA A 12 -14.43 -9.16 7.86
N ALA A 13 -14.61 -7.98 8.46
CA ALA A 13 -14.70 -6.72 7.74
C ALA A 13 -13.27 -6.32 7.33
N GLY A 14 -13.06 -6.12 6.03
CA GLY A 14 -11.85 -5.56 5.44
C GLY A 14 -12.24 -4.66 4.29
N ALA A 15 -12.09 -3.36 4.52
CA ALA A 15 -12.56 -2.28 3.67
C ALA A 15 -11.83 -2.21 2.32
N ILE A 16 -12.55 -2.41 1.21
CA ILE A 16 -12.13 -2.00 -0.15
C ILE A 16 -13.39 -1.55 -0.92
N PHE A 17 -14.04 -0.45 -0.54
CA PHE A 17 -15.10 0.17 -1.36
C PHE A 17 -15.21 1.68 -1.09
N THR A 18 -14.14 2.44 -1.33
CA THR A 18 -14.16 3.91 -1.26
C THR A 18 -13.70 4.56 -2.57
N SER A 19 -14.14 4.05 -3.72
CA SER A 19 -13.85 4.69 -5.02
C SER A 19 -15.04 4.83 -5.97
N VAL A 20 -16.26 4.46 -5.57
CA VAL A 20 -17.46 4.52 -6.44
C VAL A 20 -18.51 5.46 -5.84
N ALA A 21 -18.16 6.74 -5.66
CA ALA A 21 -19.13 7.75 -5.19
C ALA A 21 -19.23 9.00 -6.09
N LEU A 22 -18.50 9.06 -7.21
CA LEU A 22 -18.51 10.22 -8.13
C LEU A 22 -19.09 9.91 -9.51
N LEU A 23 -20.06 9.00 -9.60
CA LEU A 23 -20.84 8.79 -10.82
C LEU A 23 -22.11 9.67 -10.75
N PRO A 24 -22.24 10.74 -11.56
CA PRO A 24 -23.49 11.49 -11.63
C PRO A 24 -24.58 10.61 -12.27
N LYS A 25 -25.67 10.36 -11.53
CA LYS A 25 -26.81 9.53 -11.95
C LYS A 25 -27.85 10.24 -12.82
N SER A 26 -27.58 11.44 -13.32
CA SER A 26 -28.51 12.18 -14.18
C SER A 26 -28.07 12.13 -15.63
N THR A 27 -28.70 11.28 -16.43
CA THR A 27 -28.70 11.40 -17.88
C THR A 27 -29.49 12.66 -18.24
N MET A 28 -28.81 13.77 -18.52
CA MET A 28 -29.46 14.95 -19.09
C MET A 28 -29.88 14.61 -20.52
N HIS A 29 -31.17 14.31 -20.67
CA HIS A 29 -31.84 14.25 -21.96
C HIS A 29 -31.88 15.67 -22.54
N ALA A 30 -31.23 15.86 -23.70
CA ALA A 30 -31.41 17.05 -24.50
C ALA A 30 -32.75 16.95 -25.24
N GLU A 31 -33.84 17.30 -24.56
CA GLU A 31 -35.15 17.47 -25.22
C GLU A 31 -35.14 18.80 -25.97
N ALA A 32 -35.17 18.73 -27.30
CA ALA A 32 -35.34 19.88 -28.16
C ALA A 32 -36.79 20.40 -28.02
N PRO A 33 -37.02 21.73 -28.02
CA PRO A 33 -38.39 22.24 -28.03
C PRO A 33 -39.04 21.95 -29.40
N GLU A 34 -40.00 21.04 -29.39
CA GLU A 34 -41.04 20.91 -30.42
C GLU A 34 -41.82 22.24 -30.47
N GLY A 35 -41.47 23.08 -31.44
CA GLY A 35 -42.07 24.39 -31.66
C GLY A 35 -42.12 24.70 -33.15
N SER A 36 -43.31 24.54 -33.72
CA SER A 36 -43.72 24.83 -35.09
C SER A 36 -42.89 25.90 -35.82
N ASN A 37 -41.96 25.50 -36.69
CA ASN A 37 -41.46 26.32 -37.79
C ASN A 37 -40.81 25.42 -38.84
N SER A 38 -41.65 24.91 -39.76
CA SER A 38 -41.22 24.28 -41.01
C SER A 38 -40.44 25.28 -41.85
N ARG A 39 -39.12 25.31 -41.69
CA ARG A 39 -38.21 25.93 -42.66
C ARG A 39 -37.71 24.81 -43.58
N LYS A 40 -38.11 24.91 -44.84
CA LYS A 40 -37.71 24.00 -45.91
C LYS A 40 -36.17 23.97 -46.02
N PRO A 41 -35.54 22.79 -46.19
CA PRO A 41 -34.11 22.70 -46.50
C PRO A 41 -33.82 23.40 -47.84
N ILE A 42 -32.72 24.16 -47.89
CA ILE A 42 -32.35 25.09 -48.98
C ILE A 42 -31.68 24.36 -50.18
N TYR A 43 -31.55 23.03 -50.13
CA TYR A 43 -30.91 22.27 -51.21
C TYR A 43 -31.70 21.01 -51.51
N ASP A 44 -32.56 21.11 -52.52
CA ASP A 44 -33.04 20.03 -53.38
C ASP A 44 -33.75 20.68 -54.57
N ASP A 45 -32.97 21.04 -55.60
CA ASP A 45 -33.45 21.31 -56.96
C ASP A 45 -32.23 21.14 -57.88
N TYR A 46 -31.85 19.90 -58.16
CA TYR A 46 -30.97 19.59 -59.29
C TYR A 46 -31.85 19.11 -60.44
N GLU A 47 -32.13 19.99 -61.40
CA GLU A 47 -32.59 19.54 -62.72
C GLU A 47 -32.15 20.54 -63.80
N SER A 48 -31.44 19.99 -64.79
CA SER A 48 -31.24 20.46 -66.17
C SER A 48 -30.28 21.64 -66.50
N LEU A 49 -29.13 21.28 -67.09
CA LEU A 49 -28.31 22.04 -68.06
C LEU A 49 -29.14 22.47 -69.30
N PRO A 50 -28.79 23.52 -70.12
CA PRO A 50 -27.46 23.79 -70.70
C PRO A 50 -27.12 25.32 -70.92
N PRO A 51 -26.22 25.78 -71.85
CA PRO A 51 -24.86 26.25 -71.52
C PRO A 51 -24.51 27.70 -71.95
N SER A 52 -23.27 28.13 -71.60
CA SER A 52 -22.52 29.32 -72.10
C SER A 52 -22.92 30.65 -71.40
N SER A 53 -22.04 31.54 -70.94
CA SER A 53 -20.66 31.87 -71.31
C SER A 53 -20.10 32.98 -70.38
N THR A 54 -18.77 33.04 -70.26
CA THR A 54 -17.95 34.26 -70.07
C THR A 54 -17.87 34.89 -68.67
N THR A 55 -16.76 34.62 -67.97
CA THR A 55 -16.06 35.59 -67.12
C THR A 55 -15.57 36.78 -67.96
N PRO A 56 -15.54 38.04 -67.46
CA PRO A 56 -14.31 38.48 -66.79
C PRO A 56 -14.44 39.60 -65.71
N ASP A 57 -13.38 39.67 -64.89
CA ASP A 57 -12.73 40.84 -64.26
C ASP A 57 -13.39 41.70 -63.14
N SER A 58 -12.83 41.55 -61.92
CA SER A 58 -12.27 42.55 -60.95
C SER A 58 -12.56 44.07 -61.07
N PRO A 59 -12.19 44.92 -60.06
CA PRO A 59 -12.08 44.78 -58.59
C PRO A 59 -12.70 46.02 -57.84
N SER A 60 -12.80 46.03 -56.50
CA SER A 60 -12.53 47.28 -55.72
C SER A 60 -12.53 47.06 -54.21
N ASN A 61 -11.45 47.55 -53.61
CA ASN A 61 -11.24 47.80 -52.19
C ASN A 61 -12.23 48.82 -51.60
N ALA A 62 -12.17 48.87 -50.26
CA ALA A 62 -12.59 49.93 -49.33
C ALA A 62 -14.03 49.81 -48.80
N HIS A 63 -14.15 49.21 -47.61
CA HIS A 63 -15.14 49.67 -46.65
C HIS A 63 -14.47 50.21 -45.41
N SER A 64 -14.71 51.50 -45.24
CA SER A 64 -14.20 52.42 -44.25
C SER A 64 -14.40 51.95 -42.82
N GLU A 65 -13.31 52.03 -42.06
CA GLU A 65 -13.26 52.04 -40.62
C GLU A 65 -14.04 53.25 -40.08
N LYS A 66 -15.13 52.99 -39.35
CA LYS A 66 -15.92 54.02 -38.65
C LYS A 66 -15.75 53.81 -37.15
N PRO A 67 -15.32 54.83 -36.37
CA PRO A 67 -15.09 54.65 -34.94
C PRO A 67 -16.44 54.55 -34.22
N ALA A 68 -16.76 53.36 -33.71
CA ALA A 68 -17.95 53.14 -32.92
C ALA A 68 -17.80 53.78 -31.53
N LYS A 69 -18.62 54.79 -31.25
CA LYS A 69 -18.83 55.36 -29.90
C LYS A 69 -19.25 54.23 -28.93
N PRO A 70 -18.93 54.32 -27.63
CA PRO A 70 -19.20 53.25 -26.67
C PRO A 70 -20.72 53.09 -26.50
N SER A 71 -21.29 52.11 -27.20
CA SER A 71 -22.64 51.65 -26.96
C SER A 71 -22.70 51.19 -25.51
N SER A 72 -23.65 51.73 -24.74
CA SER A 72 -23.99 51.18 -23.43
C SER A 72 -24.11 49.66 -23.53
N PRO A 73 -23.52 48.89 -22.62
CA PRO A 73 -23.42 47.45 -22.76
C PRO A 73 -24.82 46.88 -22.87
N THR A 74 -25.08 46.19 -23.98
CA THR A 74 -26.32 45.46 -24.17
C THR A 74 -26.38 44.36 -23.09
N PRO A 75 -27.58 43.98 -22.61
CA PRO A 75 -27.71 42.95 -21.58
C PRO A 75 -26.96 41.65 -21.91
N THR A 76 -26.85 41.32 -23.19
CA THR A 76 -26.10 40.16 -23.72
C THR A 76 -24.59 40.28 -23.52
N ASP A 77 -24.01 41.46 -23.69
CA ASP A 77 -22.57 41.70 -23.49
C ASP A 77 -22.17 41.52 -22.02
N ARG A 78 -23.04 41.95 -21.10
CA ARG A 78 -22.85 41.68 -19.66
C ARG A 78 -22.88 40.19 -19.35
N LEU A 79 -23.81 39.44 -19.94
CA LEU A 79 -23.89 37.99 -19.73
C LEU A 79 -22.63 37.28 -20.25
N ALA A 80 -22.15 37.66 -21.44
CA ALA A 80 -20.93 37.09 -22.03
C ALA A 80 -19.72 37.23 -21.09
N VAL A 81 -19.56 38.39 -20.45
CA VAL A 81 -18.50 38.63 -19.45
C VAL A 81 -18.64 37.70 -18.23
N HIS A 82 -19.86 37.45 -17.75
CA HIS A 82 -20.08 36.57 -16.61
C HIS A 82 -19.82 35.10 -16.96
N ILE A 83 -20.24 34.65 -18.15
CA ILE A 83 -19.93 33.30 -18.64
C ILE A 83 -18.42 33.13 -18.82
N GLY A 84 -17.73 34.14 -19.34
CA GLY A 84 -16.26 34.13 -19.46
C GLY A 84 -15.58 33.98 -18.09
N LYS A 85 -16.01 34.76 -17.08
CA LYS A 85 -15.51 34.64 -15.71
C LYS A 85 -15.79 33.28 -15.10
N ALA A 86 -17.01 32.75 -15.26
CA ALA A 86 -17.40 31.43 -14.76
C ALA A 86 -16.54 30.33 -15.38
N ARG A 87 -16.30 30.40 -16.70
CA ARG A 87 -15.46 29.46 -17.43
C ARG A 87 -14.01 29.49 -16.94
N LEU A 88 -13.43 30.68 -16.78
CA LEU A 88 -12.06 30.83 -16.28
C LEU A 88 -11.93 30.35 -14.82
N PHE A 89 -12.92 30.64 -13.98
CA PHE A 89 -12.96 30.15 -12.61
C PHE A 89 -13.00 28.61 -12.58
N LEU A 90 -13.89 27.99 -13.37
CA LEU A 90 -14.00 26.54 -13.44
C LEU A 90 -12.70 25.91 -13.95
N TYR A 91 -12.10 26.45 -15.02
CA TYR A 91 -10.83 25.96 -15.53
C TYR A 91 -9.69 26.09 -14.52
N ALA A 92 -9.60 27.21 -13.79
CA ALA A 92 -8.59 27.38 -12.77
C ALA A 92 -8.71 26.33 -11.65
N HIS A 93 -9.95 25.99 -11.25
CA HIS A 93 -10.18 24.97 -10.23
C HIS A 93 -9.91 23.56 -10.76
N ILE A 94 -10.27 23.26 -12.00
CA ILE A 94 -9.96 21.97 -12.63
C ILE A 94 -8.45 21.81 -12.78
N ALA A 95 -7.74 22.82 -13.26
CA ALA A 95 -6.28 22.79 -13.41
C ALA A 95 -5.58 22.65 -12.05
N ALA A 96 -6.06 23.34 -11.01
CA ALA A 96 -5.53 23.20 -9.66
C ALA A 96 -5.78 21.79 -9.09
N ALA A 97 -6.94 21.20 -9.36
CA ALA A 97 -7.25 19.83 -8.97
C ALA A 97 -6.38 18.82 -9.72
N GLU A 98 -6.21 18.98 -11.03
CA GLU A 98 -5.33 18.17 -11.87
C GLU A 98 -3.89 18.20 -11.36
N THR A 99 -3.38 19.41 -11.04
CA THR A 99 -2.02 19.57 -10.50
C THR A 99 -1.84 18.83 -9.18
N LYS A 100 -2.80 18.92 -8.25
CA LYS A 100 -2.73 18.20 -6.96
C LYS A 100 -2.83 16.69 -7.12
N VAL A 101 -3.63 16.21 -8.06
CA VAL A 101 -3.72 14.78 -8.38
C VAL A 101 -2.39 14.30 -8.96
N ASN A 102 -1.79 15.07 -9.86
CA ASN A 102 -0.48 14.73 -10.41
C ASN A 102 0.60 14.70 -9.32
N GLU A 103 0.66 15.71 -8.46
CA GLU A 103 1.61 15.75 -7.33
C GLU A 103 1.42 14.58 -6.35
N ALA A 104 0.18 14.21 -6.05
CA ALA A 104 -0.10 13.05 -5.21
C ALA A 104 0.32 11.73 -5.88
N MET A 105 0.10 11.61 -7.20
CA MET A 105 0.54 10.45 -7.98
C MET A 105 2.07 10.36 -8.03
N ASP A 106 2.74 11.48 -8.30
CA ASP A 106 4.20 11.58 -8.33
C ASP A 106 4.79 11.17 -6.97
N SER A 107 4.25 11.70 -5.87
CA SER A 107 4.67 11.30 -4.53
C SER A 107 4.43 9.82 -4.25
N ALA A 108 3.32 9.24 -4.71
CA ALA A 108 3.04 7.82 -4.53
C ALA A 108 4.04 6.96 -5.31
N LEU A 109 4.34 7.32 -6.55
CA LEU A 109 5.33 6.63 -7.38
C LEU A 109 6.75 6.77 -6.85
N ASP A 110 7.10 7.93 -6.29
CA ASP A 110 8.39 8.16 -5.63
C ASP A 110 8.53 7.28 -4.37
N MET A 111 7.45 7.18 -3.59
CA MET A 111 7.40 6.26 -2.45
C MET A 111 7.58 4.81 -2.93
N GLU A 112 6.82 4.36 -3.94
CA GLU A 112 6.96 3.01 -4.50
C GLU A 112 8.38 2.73 -5.02
N SER A 113 9.00 3.71 -5.67
CA SER A 113 10.37 3.63 -6.18
C SER A 113 11.39 3.54 -5.03
N SER A 114 11.20 4.32 -3.97
CA SER A 114 12.04 4.25 -2.76
C SER A 114 11.91 2.91 -2.03
N PHE A 115 10.70 2.34 -1.97
CA PHE A 115 10.49 1.02 -1.38
C PHE A 115 11.11 -0.07 -2.25
N THR A 116 10.91 -0.02 -3.56
CA THR A 116 11.47 -0.98 -4.51
C THR A 116 12.99 -0.97 -4.47
N SER A 117 13.60 0.21 -4.47
CA SER A 117 15.06 0.35 -4.37
C SER A 117 15.60 -0.14 -3.02
N THR A 118 14.89 0.14 -1.92
CA THR A 118 15.26 -0.37 -0.59
C THR A 118 15.18 -1.89 -0.55
N ILE A 119 14.07 -2.48 -1.02
CA ILE A 119 13.89 -3.94 -1.06
C ILE A 119 14.94 -4.60 -1.98
N ALA A 120 15.22 -3.98 -3.13
CA ALA A 120 16.26 -4.45 -4.05
C ALA A 120 17.65 -4.40 -3.40
N SER A 121 17.93 -3.38 -2.58
CA SER A 121 19.19 -3.27 -1.84
C SER A 121 19.36 -4.32 -0.74
N LEU A 122 18.25 -4.90 -0.26
CA LEU A 122 18.25 -5.95 0.77
C LEU A 122 18.54 -7.33 0.17
N ALA A 123 18.23 -7.53 -1.11
CA ALA A 123 18.46 -8.80 -1.78
C ALA A 123 19.96 -9.15 -1.80
N PRO A 124 20.32 -10.43 -1.54
CA PRO A 124 21.71 -10.85 -1.54
C PRO A 124 22.27 -10.72 -2.95
N SER A 125 23.55 -10.34 -3.04
CA SER A 125 24.24 -10.29 -4.33
C SER A 125 24.24 -11.70 -4.96
N PRO A 126 24.16 -11.82 -6.30
CA PRO A 126 24.14 -13.12 -6.97
C PRO A 126 25.39 -13.98 -6.71
N GLN A 127 26.46 -13.37 -6.20
CA GLN A 127 27.70 -14.03 -5.79
C GLN A 127 27.58 -14.78 -4.45
N SER A 128 26.61 -14.40 -3.61
CA SER A 128 26.38 -15.03 -2.29
C SER A 128 25.80 -16.44 -2.38
N GLY A 129 25.26 -16.84 -3.54
CA GLY A 129 24.67 -18.17 -3.75
C GLY A 129 23.37 -18.45 -2.96
N GLU A 130 22.84 -17.47 -2.24
CA GLU A 130 21.60 -17.59 -1.47
C GLU A 130 20.38 -17.65 -2.41
N LYS A 131 19.56 -18.70 -2.27
CA LYS A 131 18.31 -18.83 -3.04
C LYS A 131 17.14 -18.29 -2.23
N LEU A 132 16.77 -17.03 -2.48
CA LEU A 132 15.67 -16.36 -1.78
C LEU A 132 14.33 -17.09 -1.89
N MET A 133 13.93 -17.53 -3.09
CA MET A 133 12.60 -18.11 -3.31
C MET A 133 12.37 -19.41 -2.52
N PRO A 134 13.25 -20.45 -2.62
CA PRO A 134 13.15 -21.62 -1.75
C PRO A 134 13.42 -21.30 -0.27
N GLY A 135 14.40 -20.42 0.02
CA GLY A 135 14.78 -20.09 1.39
C GLY A 135 13.67 -19.40 2.18
N ALA A 136 12.98 -18.44 1.58
CA ALA A 136 11.85 -17.75 2.18
C ALA A 136 10.68 -18.71 2.46
N LEU A 137 10.44 -19.67 1.57
CA LEU A 137 9.46 -20.73 1.80
C LEU A 137 9.83 -21.59 3.01
N TYR A 138 11.09 -21.98 3.16
CA TYR A 138 11.54 -22.75 4.32
C TYR A 138 11.40 -21.96 5.63
N VAL A 139 11.71 -20.66 5.60
CA VAL A 139 11.51 -19.77 6.76
C VAL A 139 10.03 -19.68 7.13
N LEU A 140 9.15 -19.53 6.14
CA LEU A 140 7.70 -19.48 6.35
C LEU A 140 7.16 -20.80 6.90
N VAL A 141 7.62 -21.93 6.37
CA VAL A 141 7.25 -23.27 6.87
C VAL A 141 7.73 -23.46 8.31
N ALA A 142 8.95 -23.04 8.64
CA ALA A 142 9.47 -23.08 10.00
C ALA A 142 8.62 -22.22 10.96
N ALA A 143 8.26 -21.00 10.57
CA ALA A 143 7.37 -20.15 11.36
C ALA A 143 5.99 -20.80 11.57
N MET A 144 5.42 -21.42 10.53
CA MET A 144 4.16 -22.16 10.61
C MET A 144 4.26 -23.38 11.54
N ALA A 145 5.40 -24.09 11.53
CA ALA A 145 5.67 -25.15 12.48
C ALA A 145 5.68 -24.63 13.94
N GLY A 146 6.28 -23.46 14.19
CA GLY A 146 6.22 -22.78 15.49
C GLY A 146 4.78 -22.46 15.95
N SER A 147 3.90 -22.12 15.01
CA SER A 147 2.46 -21.89 15.27
C SER A 147 1.73 -23.18 15.65
N ILE A 148 2.05 -24.28 14.98
CA ILE A 148 1.48 -25.60 15.30
C ILE A 148 1.91 -26.04 16.70
N VAL A 149 3.20 -25.88 17.04
CA VAL A 149 3.74 -26.26 18.36
C VAL A 149 3.08 -25.47 19.49
N THR A 150 2.76 -24.19 19.27
CA THR A 150 2.11 -23.33 20.26
C THR A 150 0.60 -23.25 20.16
N ARG A 151 -0.02 -24.08 19.31
CA ARG A 151 -1.45 -24.02 19.02
C ARG A 151 -2.33 -24.05 20.28
N ASN A 152 -1.98 -24.85 21.28
CA ASN A 152 -2.74 -24.98 22.54
C ASN A 152 -2.08 -24.25 23.74
N ARG A 153 -1.25 -23.24 23.48
CA ARG A 153 -0.62 -22.43 24.53
C ARG A 153 -1.25 -21.05 24.61
N ASN A 154 -0.81 -20.29 25.61
CA ASN A 154 -1.29 -18.95 25.89
C ASN A 154 -1.17 -18.06 24.64
N ILE A 155 -2.08 -17.08 24.47
CA ILE A 155 -2.14 -16.24 23.26
C ILE A 155 -0.80 -15.54 22.96
N MET A 156 -0.07 -15.16 24.01
CA MET A 156 1.25 -14.55 23.88
C MET A 156 2.27 -15.48 23.21
N LEU A 157 2.28 -16.77 23.58
CA LEU A 157 3.16 -17.77 22.98
C LEU A 157 2.76 -18.08 21.55
N ARG A 158 1.45 -18.07 21.25
CA ARG A 158 0.94 -18.29 19.89
C ARG A 158 1.40 -17.20 18.91
N VAL A 159 1.64 -15.98 19.37
CA VAL A 159 2.17 -14.89 18.54
C VAL A 159 3.70 -14.87 18.56
N ALA A 160 4.31 -15.02 19.73
CA ALA A 160 5.75 -14.90 19.87
C ALA A 160 6.52 -16.07 19.24
N MET A 161 6.02 -17.31 19.33
CA MET A 161 6.78 -18.48 18.84
C MET A 161 6.91 -18.56 17.32
N PRO A 162 5.86 -18.34 16.51
CA PRO A 162 6.02 -18.29 15.05
C PRO A 162 7.03 -17.23 14.62
N LEU A 163 7.02 -16.07 15.28
CA LEU A 163 7.96 -14.98 14.99
C LEU A 163 9.38 -15.36 15.39
N ALA A 164 9.58 -15.90 16.59
CA ALA A 164 10.90 -16.33 17.07
C ALA A 164 11.50 -17.43 16.19
N VAL A 165 10.70 -18.44 15.84
CA VAL A 165 11.13 -19.53 14.96
C VAL A 165 11.37 -19.02 13.54
N GLY A 166 10.53 -18.13 13.02
CA GLY A 166 10.73 -17.50 11.71
C GLY A 166 12.01 -16.68 11.63
N ILE A 167 12.28 -15.83 12.62
CA ILE A 167 13.52 -15.03 12.70
C ILE A 167 14.74 -15.95 12.84
N GLY A 168 14.66 -16.97 13.70
CA GLY A 168 15.74 -17.95 13.85
C GLY A 168 16.02 -18.74 12.56
N ALA A 169 14.96 -19.16 11.86
CA ALA A 169 15.07 -19.83 10.57
C ALA A 169 15.65 -18.90 9.50
N GLY A 170 15.27 -17.61 9.50
CA GLY A 170 15.86 -16.60 8.63
C GLY A 170 17.37 -16.49 8.82
N TRP A 171 17.84 -16.47 10.06
CA TRP A 171 19.27 -16.43 10.36
C TRP A 171 20.02 -17.70 9.95
N ALA A 172 19.36 -18.87 10.02
CA ALA A 172 19.96 -20.15 9.64
C ALA A 172 19.96 -20.41 8.12
N ILE A 173 18.91 -20.01 7.41
CA ILE A 173 18.66 -20.36 6.00
C ILE A 173 19.07 -19.22 5.06
N LEU A 174 18.88 -17.96 5.48
CA LEU A 174 19.16 -16.74 4.72
C LEU A 174 20.03 -15.76 5.54
N PRO A 175 21.27 -16.15 5.88
CA PRO A 175 22.11 -15.39 6.82
C PRO A 175 22.53 -14.01 6.30
N VAL A 176 22.80 -13.84 5.00
CA VAL A 176 23.19 -12.54 4.43
C VAL A 176 21.98 -11.62 4.34
N THR A 177 20.86 -12.12 3.80
CA THR A 177 19.62 -11.34 3.72
C THR A 177 19.16 -10.85 5.10
N THR A 178 19.20 -11.72 6.10
CA THR A 178 18.81 -11.37 7.48
C THR A 178 19.73 -10.30 8.09
N ARG A 179 21.04 -10.33 7.79
CA ARG A 179 21.98 -9.30 8.22
C ARG A 179 21.70 -7.96 7.54
N ASN A 180 21.49 -7.95 6.22
CA ASN A 180 21.16 -6.73 5.47
C ASN A 180 19.89 -6.04 5.99
N VAL A 181 18.85 -6.83 6.29
CA VAL A 181 17.62 -6.34 6.91
C VAL A 181 17.91 -5.75 8.30
N GLY A 182 18.71 -6.45 9.11
CA GLY A 182 19.14 -5.97 10.42
C GLY A 182 19.90 -4.65 10.36
N ASP A 183 20.82 -4.51 9.40
CA ASP A 183 21.59 -3.29 9.19
C ASP A 183 20.70 -2.12 8.73
N LEU A 184 19.68 -2.39 7.91
CA LEU A 184 18.68 -1.38 7.54
C LEU A 184 17.87 -0.92 8.75
N VAL A 185 17.39 -1.86 9.57
CA VAL A 185 16.65 -1.55 10.80
C VAL A 185 17.53 -0.72 11.72
N TRP A 186 18.80 -1.09 11.90
CA TRP A 186 19.76 -0.33 12.69
C TRP A 186 19.97 1.10 12.18
N LYS A 187 20.14 1.28 10.86
CA LYS A 187 20.26 2.62 10.24
C LYS A 187 19.03 3.50 10.47
N TYR A 188 17.84 2.90 10.49
CA TYR A 188 16.61 3.64 10.77
C TYR A 188 16.49 3.96 12.27
N GLU A 189 16.86 3.00 13.11
CA GLU A 189 16.85 3.12 14.56
C GLU A 189 17.85 4.17 15.07
N GLU A 190 19.02 4.28 14.44
CA GLU A 190 20.06 5.26 14.78
C GLU A 190 19.58 6.72 14.64
N ARG A 191 18.57 6.96 13.78
CA ARG A 191 17.94 8.28 13.67
C ARG A 191 17.15 8.66 14.92
N PHE A 192 16.77 7.69 15.76
CA PHE A 192 16.00 7.87 16.97
C PHE A 192 16.79 7.40 18.20
N PRO A 193 17.51 8.30 18.90
CA PRO A 193 18.49 7.91 19.93
C PRO A 193 17.89 7.16 21.13
N VAL A 194 16.61 7.38 21.43
CA VAL A 194 15.88 6.68 22.50
C VAL A 194 15.70 5.19 22.17
N ILE A 195 15.45 4.86 20.90
CA ILE A 195 15.24 3.49 20.47
C ILE A 195 16.59 2.78 20.40
N ALA A 196 17.59 3.40 19.74
CA ALA A 196 18.94 2.87 19.60
C ALA A 196 19.60 2.52 20.94
N SER A 197 19.51 3.42 21.93
CA SER A 197 20.03 3.15 23.28
C SER A 197 19.27 2.02 23.98
N GLY A 198 17.96 1.92 23.77
CA GLY A 198 17.12 0.80 24.22
C GLY A 198 17.56 -0.54 23.63
N HIS A 199 17.86 -0.60 22.34
CA HIS A 199 18.35 -1.82 21.67
C HIS A 199 19.70 -2.26 22.18
N ILE A 200 20.68 -1.33 22.29
CA ILE A 200 22.00 -1.66 22.84
C ILE A 200 21.88 -2.19 24.26
N ARG A 201 21.09 -1.53 25.11
CA ARG A 201 20.85 -2.01 26.49
C ARG A 201 20.19 -3.38 26.53
N THR A 202 19.23 -3.63 25.64
CA THR A 202 18.54 -4.93 25.55
C THR A 202 19.50 -6.01 25.12
N ARG A 203 20.32 -5.75 24.10
CA ARG A 203 21.37 -6.66 23.61
C ARG A 203 22.37 -6.99 24.72
N GLU A 204 22.88 -5.98 25.41
CA GLU A 204 23.79 -6.19 26.55
C GLU A 204 23.15 -7.02 27.66
N SER A 205 21.87 -6.79 27.94
CA SER A 205 21.14 -7.53 28.98
C SER A 205 20.99 -9.00 28.60
N ILE A 206 20.71 -9.30 27.33
CA ILE A 206 20.64 -10.67 26.81
C ILE A 206 22.02 -11.34 26.87
N GLU A 207 23.08 -10.63 26.47
CA GLU A 207 24.45 -11.16 26.51
C GLU A 207 24.88 -11.46 27.94
N LYS A 208 24.64 -10.53 28.88
CA LYS A 208 24.89 -10.73 30.32
C LYS A 208 24.08 -11.91 30.86
N ALA A 209 22.81 -12.04 30.48
CA ALA A 209 21.97 -13.17 30.87
C ALA A 209 22.51 -14.50 30.34
N TRP A 210 23.00 -14.55 29.10
CA TRP A 210 23.62 -15.74 28.51
C TRP A 210 24.89 -16.15 29.25
N TRP A 211 25.80 -15.21 29.52
CA TRP A 211 27.01 -15.48 30.31
C TRP A 211 26.68 -15.96 31.72
N THR A 212 25.70 -15.31 32.37
CA THR A 212 25.24 -15.68 33.72
C THR A 212 24.60 -17.06 33.73
N ALA A 213 23.80 -17.40 32.72
CA ALA A 213 23.19 -18.72 32.56
C ALA A 213 24.23 -19.80 32.32
N LYS A 214 25.23 -19.54 31.47
CA LYS A 214 26.35 -20.45 31.24
C LYS A 214 27.14 -20.69 32.53
N ALA A 215 27.41 -19.64 33.31
CA ALA A 215 28.06 -19.77 34.61
C ALA A 215 27.22 -20.59 35.61
N HIS A 216 25.91 -20.36 35.69
CA HIS A 216 25.03 -21.10 36.60
C HIS A 216 24.75 -22.55 36.17
N SER A 217 24.85 -22.88 34.88
CA SER A 217 24.65 -24.25 34.41
C SER A 217 25.63 -25.25 35.02
N GLN A 218 26.85 -24.82 35.36
CA GLN A 218 27.84 -25.67 36.02
C GLN A 218 27.37 -26.08 37.42
N HIS A 219 26.69 -25.19 38.13
CA HIS A 219 26.15 -25.47 39.46
C HIS A 219 24.94 -26.43 39.39
N THR A 220 24.10 -26.28 38.36
CA THR A 220 22.94 -27.17 38.16
C THR A 220 23.36 -28.62 37.91
N ILE A 221 24.45 -28.85 37.16
CA ILE A 221 24.96 -30.21 36.90
C ILE A 221 25.36 -30.89 38.21
N GLN A 222 26.06 -30.17 39.10
CA GLN A 222 26.47 -30.71 40.41
C GLN A 222 25.27 -31.06 41.30
N ILE A 223 24.21 -30.24 41.26
CA ILE A 223 22.97 -30.51 42.01
C ILE A 223 22.29 -31.77 41.46
N VAL A 224 22.23 -31.94 40.14
CA VAL A 224 21.64 -33.13 39.52
C VAL A 224 22.43 -34.38 39.88
N ASP A 225 23.77 -34.33 39.83
CA ASP A 225 24.62 -35.46 40.22
C ASP A 225 24.41 -35.84 41.70
N SER A 226 24.31 -34.86 42.61
CA SER A 226 24.03 -35.12 44.03
C SER A 226 22.65 -35.75 44.24
N LYS A 227 21.62 -35.28 43.54
CA LYS A 227 20.25 -35.82 43.59
C LYS A 227 20.16 -37.25 43.06
N ILE A 228 20.89 -37.56 41.98
CA ILE A 228 20.98 -38.92 41.43
C ILE A 228 21.69 -39.84 42.44
N GLY A 229 22.72 -39.34 43.11
CA GLY A 229 23.42 -40.05 44.19
C GLY A 229 22.50 -40.38 45.37
N GLU A 230 21.75 -39.40 45.89
CA GLU A 230 20.77 -39.58 46.98
C GLU A 230 19.64 -40.55 46.57
N GLY A 231 19.14 -40.43 45.34
CA GLY A 231 18.13 -41.33 44.79
C GLY A 231 18.62 -42.78 44.73
N ARG A 232 19.86 -42.98 44.27
CA ARG A 232 20.50 -44.30 44.25
C ARG A 232 20.67 -44.87 45.66
N GLN A 233 21.16 -44.07 46.61
CA GLN A 233 21.30 -44.51 48.01
C GLN A 233 19.94 -44.86 48.64
N THR A 234 18.89 -44.12 48.31
CA THR A 234 17.53 -44.39 48.80
C THR A 234 17.04 -45.75 48.27
N ILE A 235 17.24 -46.03 46.97
CA ILE A 235 16.91 -47.32 46.37
C ILE A 235 17.72 -48.46 47.00
N GLU A 236 19.04 -48.27 47.15
CA GLU A 236 19.91 -49.27 47.79
C GLU A 236 19.52 -49.54 49.26
N SER A 237 19.13 -48.51 50.01
CA SER A 237 18.66 -48.64 51.39
C SER A 237 17.30 -49.35 51.49
N TRP A 238 16.45 -49.18 50.47
CA TRP A 238 15.14 -49.82 50.38
C TRP A 238 15.29 -51.31 50.08
N VAL A 239 16.16 -51.66 49.12
CA VAL A 239 16.53 -53.05 48.80
C VAL A 239 17.20 -53.74 49.99
N LYS A 240 18.10 -53.07 50.72
CA LYS A 240 18.74 -53.63 51.92
C LYS A 240 17.77 -53.88 53.09
N LYS A 241 16.66 -53.16 53.16
CA LYS A 241 15.64 -53.32 54.23
C LYS A 241 14.67 -54.48 53.99
N GLY A 242 14.75 -55.19 52.86
CA GLY A 242 14.04 -56.45 52.66
C GLY A 242 12.51 -56.34 52.73
N LYS A 243 11.92 -55.64 51.75
CA LYS A 243 10.57 -55.92 51.25
C LYS A 243 10.63 -56.03 49.73
#